data_AF-A0A498SK84-F1
#
_entry.id   AF-A0A498SK84-F1
#
_cell.length_a   1.000
_cell.length_b   1.000
_cell.length_c   1.000
_cell.angle_alpha   90.00
_cell.angle_beta   90.00
_cell.angle_gamma   90.00
#
_symmetry.space_group_name_H-M   'P 1'
#
loop_
_entity.id
_entity.type
_entity.pdbx_description
1 polymer ?
#
loop_
_entity_poly.entity_id
_entity_poly.type
_entity_poly.pdbx_seq_one_letter_code
_entity_poly.pdbx_strand_id
1 'polypeptide(L)'
;MAMEQLLEMYNEIEDNHSWNSVYQEIDKQSCKQERKLKLTTKVAHSWENAERNRYRNVLAYDTSRIVLKRENSDRSDYINASPLLVPTAKRNYILTQGPLSTTSNDFWQMVWEQNSTLIIMLNKLVEKGLPKCHDYFPSLGSPVREFDSFHVVLKNEQDFDDYVIRDLELLQKTRNVSLEKDGPNEPLTRKVKHFHFISWPDFGVPHSTAVFIGFLQKVRGTGLLSGKEPTVVHCSAGIGRSGTFVVADSVLSMVEQNVKKIDITNLVVEMRRSRMGLIQTPQQLQFCWKTIADALRQGVVTKNMKCDEKFNDKFGRDLLAIPNNHINGELNEVSHLERSQANQMTTDLHSKSCSDLSTLGKRTSADSYEIDKGTKYAKRKKRIEEMRARLLKCESARKKWYYMAISRTGVGCACAAVAVAFAIYYIYRITS
;
A
#
# COMPACT_ATOMS: atom_id res chain seq x y z
N MET A 1 20.52 -21.18 17.65
CA MET A 1 20.57 -19.91 18.42
C MET A 1 19.50 -18.91 17.97
N ALA A 2 19.69 -18.10 16.91
CA ALA A 2 18.69 -17.07 16.57
C ALA A 2 17.33 -17.63 16.11
N MET A 3 17.34 -18.71 15.33
CA MET A 3 16.11 -19.38 14.90
C MET A 3 15.29 -19.89 16.09
N GLU A 4 15.93 -20.60 17.02
CA GLU A 4 15.28 -21.11 18.23
C GLU A 4 14.73 -19.98 19.08
N GLN A 5 15.53 -18.92 19.30
CA GLN A 5 15.10 -17.72 20.03
C GLN A 5 13.84 -17.10 19.41
N LEU A 6 13.79 -16.96 18.08
CA LEU A 6 12.62 -16.38 17.40
C LEU A 6 11.37 -17.26 17.52
N LEU A 7 11.52 -18.58 17.43
CA LEU A 7 10.41 -19.52 17.57
C LEU A 7 9.88 -19.57 19.01
N GLU A 8 10.78 -19.52 20.00
CA GLU A 8 10.42 -19.46 21.42
C GLU A 8 9.66 -18.18 21.73
N MET A 9 10.18 -17.02 21.32
CA MET A 9 9.50 -15.73 21.49
C MET A 9 8.13 -15.70 20.79
N TYR A 10 8.03 -16.28 19.58
CA TYR A 10 6.76 -16.36 18.88
C TYR A 10 5.72 -17.17 19.68
N ASN A 11 6.09 -18.37 20.13
CA ASN A 11 5.19 -19.24 20.89
C ASN A 11 4.79 -18.58 22.21
N GLU A 12 5.72 -17.94 22.92
CA GLU A 12 5.43 -17.22 24.17
C GLU A 12 4.39 -16.12 23.97
N ILE A 13 4.54 -15.27 22.93
CA ILE A 13 3.60 -14.18 22.66
C ILE A 13 2.23 -14.73 22.23
N GLU A 14 2.22 -15.78 21.40
CA GLU A 14 1.01 -16.44 20.90
C GLU A 14 0.23 -17.12 22.04
N ASP A 15 0.89 -17.94 22.85
CA ASP A 15 0.28 -18.67 23.97
C ASP A 15 -0.29 -17.68 25.02
N ASN A 16 0.43 -16.59 25.28
CA ASN A 16 -0.02 -15.52 26.18
C ASN A 16 -1.01 -14.54 25.55
N HIS A 17 -1.43 -14.73 24.29
CA HIS A 17 -2.36 -13.86 23.57
C HIS A 17 -1.97 -12.37 23.62
N SER A 18 -0.66 -12.09 23.63
CA SER A 18 -0.10 -10.80 24.03
C SER A 18 0.21 -9.85 22.85
N TRP A 19 -0.26 -10.16 21.65
CA TRP A 19 0.01 -9.36 20.43
C TRP A 19 -0.41 -7.89 20.55
N ASN A 20 -1.53 -7.61 21.21
CA ASN A 20 -1.98 -6.25 21.46
C ASN A 20 -0.99 -5.49 22.35
N SER A 21 -0.54 -6.12 23.44
CA SER A 21 0.42 -5.54 24.38
C SER A 21 1.77 -5.28 23.71
N VAL A 22 2.29 -6.24 22.94
CA VAL A 22 3.54 -6.08 22.20
C VAL A 22 3.43 -4.95 21.17
N TYR A 23 2.32 -4.89 20.43
CA TYR A 23 2.07 -3.83 19.47
C TYR A 23 2.00 -2.44 20.14
N GLN A 24 1.30 -2.32 21.27
CA GLN A 24 1.22 -1.08 22.04
C GLN A 24 2.58 -0.62 22.56
N GLU A 25 3.44 -1.56 22.97
CA GLU A 25 4.79 -1.22 23.40
C GLU A 25 5.65 -0.71 22.23
N ILE A 26 5.54 -1.32 21.04
CA ILE A 26 6.17 -0.80 19.81
C ILE A 26 5.70 0.63 19.52
N ASP A 27 4.39 0.89 19.59
CA ASP A 27 3.82 2.22 19.35
C ASP A 27 4.34 3.24 20.37
N LYS A 28 4.37 2.87 21.66
CA LYS A 28 4.88 3.72 22.74
C LYS A 28 6.37 4.04 22.54
N GLN A 29 7.20 3.04 22.24
CA GLN A 29 8.62 3.25 21.98
C GLN A 29 8.87 4.08 20.72
N SER A 30 8.10 3.82 19.66
CA SER A 30 8.14 4.61 18.41
C SER A 30 7.83 6.09 18.69
N CYS A 31 6.77 6.38 19.46
CA CYS A 31 6.41 7.74 19.85
C CYS A 31 7.52 8.42 20.67
N LYS A 32 8.08 7.71 21.65
CA LYS A 32 9.18 8.22 22.48
C LYS A 32 10.40 8.56 21.63
N GLN A 33 10.73 7.69 20.69
CA GLN A 33 11.84 7.85 19.76
C GLN A 33 11.62 9.02 18.80
N GLU A 34 10.44 9.14 18.20
CA GLU A 34 10.07 10.24 17.30
C GLU A 34 10.25 11.60 17.98
N ARG A 35 9.76 11.73 19.23
CA ARG A 35 9.97 12.93 20.05
C ARG A 35 11.44 13.18 20.38
N LYS A 36 12.18 12.12 20.76
CA LYS A 36 13.61 12.21 21.07
C LYS A 36 14.44 12.67 19.88
N LEU A 37 14.14 12.17 18.69
CA LEU A 37 14.82 12.50 17.44
C LEU A 37 14.28 13.78 16.78
N LYS A 38 13.19 14.35 17.31
CA LYS A 38 12.52 15.54 16.76
C LYS A 38 12.18 15.37 15.28
N LEU A 39 11.68 14.19 14.90
CA LEU A 39 11.28 13.95 13.51
C LEU A 39 10.09 14.85 13.15
N THR A 40 10.14 15.48 11.98
CA THR A 40 9.10 16.39 11.49
C THR A 40 8.60 15.97 10.12
N THR A 41 7.43 16.48 9.73
CA THR A 41 6.78 16.20 8.44
C THR A 41 6.35 17.51 7.75
N LYS A 42 7.09 18.60 7.97
CA LYS A 42 6.75 19.95 7.52
C LYS A 42 6.68 20.04 6.00
N VAL A 43 7.61 19.40 5.29
CA VAL A 43 7.61 19.41 3.81
C VAL A 43 6.39 18.65 3.30
N ALA A 44 6.09 17.50 3.88
CA ALA A 44 4.94 16.70 3.50
C ALA A 44 3.60 17.41 3.78
N HIS A 45 3.53 18.19 4.87
CA HIS A 45 2.36 18.97 5.27
C HIS A 45 2.21 20.31 4.56
N SER A 46 3.20 20.75 3.78
CA SER A 46 3.14 22.04 3.11
C SER A 46 1.94 22.10 2.16
N TRP A 47 1.40 23.30 1.94
CA TRP A 47 0.21 23.47 1.12
C TRP A 47 0.44 23.04 -0.34
N GLU A 48 1.69 23.14 -0.82
CA GLU A 48 2.12 22.66 -2.15
C GLU A 48 2.09 21.13 -2.26
N ASN A 49 2.24 20.41 -1.14
CA ASN A 49 2.47 18.97 -1.09
C ASN A 49 1.31 18.17 -0.49
N ALA A 50 0.36 18.82 0.17
CA ALA A 50 -0.77 18.16 0.82
C ALA A 50 -1.52 17.19 -0.11
N GLU A 51 -1.78 17.60 -1.35
CA GLU A 51 -2.48 16.81 -2.37
C GLU A 51 -1.61 15.70 -3.01
N ARG A 52 -0.31 15.65 -2.70
CA ARG A 52 0.59 14.56 -3.11
C ARG A 52 0.55 13.38 -2.13
N ASN A 53 -0.13 13.55 -0.99
CA ASN A 53 -0.29 12.51 0.03
C ASN A 53 -1.63 11.80 -0.12
N ARG A 54 -1.61 10.47 -0.23
CA ARG A 54 -2.85 9.67 -0.25
C ARG A 54 -3.61 9.76 1.08
N TYR A 55 -2.89 9.86 2.19
CA TYR A 55 -3.45 9.94 3.54
C TYR A 55 -2.80 11.08 4.32
N ARG A 56 -3.62 11.94 4.92
CA ARG A 56 -3.15 13.11 5.68
C ARG A 56 -2.31 12.75 6.92
N ASN A 57 -2.49 11.55 7.44
CA ASN A 57 -1.83 11.04 8.64
C ASN A 57 -0.69 10.05 8.33
N VAL A 58 -0.31 9.85 7.07
CA VAL A 58 0.81 8.98 6.69
C VAL A 58 1.74 9.75 5.77
N LEU A 59 2.83 10.26 6.34
CA LEU A 59 3.71 11.24 5.70
C LEU A 59 5.16 10.77 5.74
N ALA A 60 5.97 11.24 4.81
CA ALA A 60 7.42 11.06 4.88
C ALA A 60 8.01 12.05 5.89
N TYR A 61 8.94 11.59 6.72
CA TYR A 61 9.69 12.49 7.61
C TYR A 61 10.64 13.36 6.80
N ASP A 62 10.81 14.63 7.20
CA ASP A 62 11.67 15.60 6.51
C ASP A 62 13.13 15.13 6.47
N THR A 63 13.59 14.44 7.52
CA THR A 63 14.96 13.94 7.67
C THR A 63 15.28 12.72 6.82
N SER A 64 14.26 11.98 6.38
CA SER A 64 14.44 10.73 5.64
C SER A 64 13.75 10.74 4.28
N ARG A 65 12.91 11.72 3.93
CA ARG A 65 12.15 11.69 2.66
C ARG A 65 13.07 11.52 1.46
N ILE A 66 12.58 10.83 0.44
CA ILE A 66 13.20 10.90 -0.88
C ILE A 66 12.98 12.30 -1.46
N VAL A 67 14.04 12.86 -2.03
CA VAL A 67 14.06 14.17 -2.69
C VAL A 67 14.24 13.94 -4.18
N LEU A 68 13.24 14.33 -4.98
CA LEU A 68 13.31 14.21 -6.44
C LEU A 68 14.16 15.33 -7.03
N LYS A 69 14.98 15.02 -8.04
CA LYS A 69 15.72 16.06 -8.77
C LYS A 69 14.75 16.89 -9.60
N ARG A 70 14.91 18.21 -9.58
CA ARG A 70 14.07 19.13 -10.35
C ARG A 70 14.96 19.98 -11.25
N GLU A 71 14.69 19.93 -12.55
CA GLU A 71 15.37 20.75 -13.55
C GLU A 71 14.94 22.23 -13.43
N ASN A 72 13.68 22.47 -13.04
CA ASN A 72 13.11 23.80 -12.81
C ASN A 72 12.65 23.94 -11.35
N SER A 73 12.92 25.10 -10.72
CA SER A 73 12.61 25.39 -9.31
C SER A 73 11.12 25.37 -8.94
N ASP A 74 10.23 25.45 -9.92
CA ASP A 74 8.79 25.66 -9.68
C ASP A 74 8.03 24.36 -9.35
N ARG A 75 8.65 23.20 -9.57
CA ARG A 75 8.06 21.90 -9.22
C ARG A 75 8.59 21.45 -7.86
N SER A 76 7.69 21.16 -6.92
CA SER A 76 8.05 20.59 -5.62
C SER A 76 8.89 19.32 -5.76
N ASP A 77 10.00 19.20 -5.02
CA ASP A 77 10.87 18.02 -4.95
C ASP A 77 10.26 16.82 -4.21
N TYR A 78 9.02 16.96 -3.73
CA TYR A 78 8.40 16.04 -2.80
C TYR A 78 7.73 14.84 -3.48
N ILE A 79 8.05 13.67 -2.92
CA ILE A 79 7.29 12.42 -3.07
C ILE A 79 7.14 11.79 -1.67
N ASN A 80 5.97 11.20 -1.40
CA ASN A 80 5.74 10.49 -0.14
C ASN A 80 6.43 9.12 -0.16
N ALA A 81 7.74 9.13 0.07
CA ALA A 81 8.59 7.96 0.11
C ALA A 81 9.75 8.15 1.09
N SER A 82 10.24 7.05 1.67
CA SER A 82 11.34 7.04 2.64
C SER A 82 12.28 5.85 2.36
N PRO A 83 13.61 6.03 2.32
CA PRO A 83 14.58 4.97 2.19
C PRO A 83 14.70 4.20 3.51
N LEU A 84 14.79 2.89 3.45
CA LEU A 84 14.97 2.02 4.60
C LEU A 84 16.15 1.09 4.35
N LEU A 85 17.29 1.44 4.95
CA LEU A 85 18.50 0.62 4.93
C LEU A 85 18.52 -0.30 6.16
N VAL A 86 18.73 -1.59 5.94
CA VAL A 86 18.87 -2.59 7.01
C VAL A 86 20.20 -3.33 6.79
N PRO A 87 21.34 -2.75 7.25
CA PRO A 87 22.66 -3.28 6.94
C PRO A 87 22.86 -4.72 7.42
N THR A 88 22.35 -5.05 8.61
CA THR A 88 22.41 -6.40 9.20
C THR A 88 21.69 -7.45 8.36
N ALA A 89 20.67 -7.04 7.61
CA ALA A 89 19.94 -7.91 6.69
C ALA A 89 20.50 -7.86 5.27
N LYS A 90 21.49 -7.01 4.97
CA LYS A 90 21.90 -6.67 3.59
C LYS A 90 20.69 -6.32 2.71
N ARG A 91 19.85 -5.41 3.20
CA ARG A 91 18.66 -4.95 2.50
C ARG A 91 18.64 -3.44 2.38
N ASN A 92 18.23 -2.97 1.22
CA ASN A 92 18.01 -1.57 0.91
C ASN A 92 16.63 -1.43 0.26
N TYR A 93 15.76 -0.64 0.87
CA TYR A 93 14.39 -0.45 0.39
C TYR A 93 14.06 1.03 0.20
N ILE A 94 13.02 1.29 -0.58
CA ILE A 94 12.24 2.52 -0.52
C ILE A 94 10.81 2.14 -0.19
N LEU A 95 10.28 2.71 0.89
CA LEU A 95 8.89 2.56 1.30
C LEU A 95 8.09 3.77 0.84
N THR A 96 7.05 3.55 0.05
CA THR A 96 6.24 4.64 -0.52
C THR A 96 4.74 4.32 -0.51
N GLN A 97 3.91 5.35 -0.60
CA GLN A 97 2.47 5.17 -0.81
C GLN A 97 2.17 4.58 -2.19
N GLY A 98 0.99 3.99 -2.37
CA GLY A 98 0.46 3.64 -3.68
C GLY A 98 0.25 4.93 -4.49
N PRO A 99 0.89 5.08 -5.67
CA PRO A 99 0.84 6.32 -6.45
C PRO A 99 -0.58 6.82 -6.67
N LEU A 100 -0.74 8.14 -6.66
CA LEU A 100 -1.94 8.82 -7.14
C LEU A 100 -1.82 9.02 -8.66
N SER A 101 -2.93 9.35 -9.32
CA SER A 101 -2.89 9.75 -10.74
C SER A 101 -1.92 10.93 -10.94
N THR A 102 -1.95 11.89 -10.03
CA THR A 102 -1.11 13.10 -10.03
C THR A 102 0.35 12.86 -9.64
N THR A 103 0.68 11.73 -9.01
CA THR A 103 2.05 11.43 -8.55
C THR A 103 2.68 10.23 -9.24
N SER A 104 2.04 9.65 -10.26
CA SER A 104 2.57 8.47 -10.96
C SER A 104 3.84 8.80 -11.76
N ASN A 105 3.92 9.99 -12.36
CA ASN A 105 5.17 10.44 -12.99
C ASN A 105 6.30 10.60 -11.97
N ASP A 106 6.02 11.21 -10.81
CA ASP A 106 7.00 11.38 -9.73
C ASP A 106 7.46 10.02 -9.17
N PHE A 107 6.58 9.02 -9.11
CA PHE A 107 6.94 7.65 -8.73
C PHE A 107 7.95 7.04 -9.71
N TRP A 108 7.71 7.13 -11.01
CA TRP A 108 8.66 6.61 -12.01
C TRP A 108 9.95 7.42 -12.05
N GLN A 109 9.88 8.72 -11.80
CA GLN A 109 11.07 9.55 -11.60
C GLN A 109 11.91 9.07 -10.40
N MET A 110 11.27 8.74 -9.27
CA MET A 110 11.96 8.15 -8.13
C MET A 110 12.62 6.82 -8.48
N VAL A 111 11.89 5.90 -9.11
CA VAL A 111 12.41 4.59 -9.55
C VAL A 111 13.65 4.78 -10.45
N TRP A 112 13.58 5.74 -11.37
CA TRP A 112 14.68 6.12 -12.23
C TRP A 112 15.87 6.72 -11.44
N GLU A 113 15.68 7.77 -10.67
CA GLU A 113 16.78 8.43 -9.96
C GLU A 113 17.49 7.52 -8.95
N GLN A 114 16.75 6.57 -8.36
CA GLN A 114 17.26 5.62 -7.37
C GLN A 114 17.82 4.34 -8.01
N ASN A 115 17.78 4.21 -9.33
CA ASN A 115 18.21 3.01 -10.06
C ASN A 115 17.49 1.73 -9.60
N SER A 116 16.26 1.85 -9.09
CA SER A 116 15.50 0.71 -8.58
C SER A 116 15.11 -0.25 -9.70
N THR A 117 15.48 -1.53 -9.55
CA THR A 117 15.20 -2.59 -10.53
C THR A 117 14.09 -3.54 -10.09
N LEU A 118 13.61 -3.41 -8.85
CA LEU A 118 12.55 -4.24 -8.27
C LEU A 118 11.48 -3.38 -7.59
N ILE A 119 10.23 -3.65 -7.93
CA ILE A 119 9.03 -3.06 -7.30
C ILE A 119 8.18 -4.17 -6.71
N ILE A 120 7.71 -3.99 -5.47
CA ILE A 120 6.83 -4.90 -4.75
C ILE A 120 5.56 -4.14 -4.36
N MET A 121 4.45 -4.51 -4.99
CA MET A 121 3.12 -3.95 -4.81
C MET A 121 2.24 -4.92 -4.02
N LEU A 122 1.75 -4.49 -2.85
CA LEU A 122 1.06 -5.37 -1.88
C LEU A 122 -0.43 -5.04 -1.71
N ASN A 123 -1.08 -4.48 -2.72
CA ASN A 123 -2.50 -4.13 -2.68
C ASN A 123 -3.15 -4.18 -4.05
N LYS A 124 -4.48 -4.35 -4.09
CA LYS A 124 -5.25 -4.16 -5.32
C LYS A 124 -5.39 -2.68 -5.64
N LEU A 125 -5.67 -2.34 -6.89
CA LEU A 125 -5.94 -0.95 -7.29
C LEU A 125 -7.17 -0.39 -6.56
N VAL A 126 -8.21 -1.22 -6.45
CA VAL A 126 -9.47 -0.91 -5.78
C VAL A 126 -9.78 -2.02 -4.78
N GLU A 127 -10.17 -1.62 -3.57
CA GLU A 127 -10.51 -2.51 -2.46
C GLU A 127 -11.81 -2.02 -1.84
N LYS A 128 -12.84 -2.87 -1.77
CA LYS A 128 -14.23 -2.53 -1.42
C LYS A 128 -14.78 -1.26 -2.10
N GLY A 129 -14.48 -1.09 -3.39
CA GLY A 129 -14.91 0.09 -4.17
C GLY A 129 -14.13 1.38 -3.87
N LEU A 130 -13.12 1.34 -2.99
CA LEU A 130 -12.27 2.48 -2.69
C LEU A 130 -10.93 2.37 -3.44
N PRO A 131 -10.46 3.45 -4.10
CA PRO A 131 -9.17 3.45 -4.77
C PRO A 131 -8.02 3.40 -3.74
N LYS A 132 -7.16 2.39 -3.84
CA LYS A 132 -5.99 2.18 -2.98
C LYS A 132 -4.67 2.48 -3.68
N CYS A 133 -4.62 2.37 -5.00
CA CYS A 133 -3.47 2.70 -5.83
C CYS A 133 -3.95 3.07 -7.23
N HIS A 134 -3.31 4.05 -7.85
CA HIS A 134 -3.49 4.30 -9.28
C HIS A 134 -2.82 3.19 -10.10
N ASP A 135 -3.31 2.94 -11.30
CA ASP A 135 -2.77 1.96 -12.24
C ASP A 135 -1.55 2.53 -12.97
N TYR A 136 -0.46 2.73 -12.22
CA TYR A 136 0.77 3.34 -12.73
C TYR A 136 1.61 2.42 -13.65
N PHE A 137 1.12 1.23 -14.00
CA PHE A 137 1.82 0.20 -14.75
C PHE A 137 0.98 -0.31 -15.94
N PRO A 138 1.63 -0.82 -17.02
CA PRO A 138 0.94 -1.36 -18.19
C PRO A 138 0.29 -2.72 -17.90
N SER A 139 -0.68 -3.08 -18.75
CA SER A 139 -1.37 -4.37 -18.73
C SER A 139 -1.33 -5.00 -20.11
N LEU A 140 -1.68 -6.28 -20.25
CA LEU A 140 -1.70 -6.95 -21.56
C LEU A 140 -2.56 -6.24 -22.61
N GLY A 141 -3.68 -5.63 -22.19
CA GLY A 141 -4.55 -4.84 -23.09
C GLY A 141 -4.03 -3.44 -23.42
N SER A 142 -3.06 -2.93 -22.67
CA SER A 142 -2.40 -1.64 -22.87
C SER A 142 -0.94 -1.76 -22.50
N PRO A 143 -0.10 -2.35 -23.38
CA PRO A 143 1.28 -2.76 -23.06
C PRO A 143 2.22 -1.57 -22.85
N VAL A 144 1.77 -0.35 -23.13
CA VAL A 144 2.50 0.89 -22.85
C VAL A 144 1.66 1.77 -21.93
N ARG A 145 2.30 2.34 -20.89
CA ARG A 145 1.76 3.46 -20.11
C ARG A 145 2.64 4.67 -20.27
N GLU A 146 2.00 5.79 -20.59
CA GLU A 146 2.67 7.06 -20.77
C GLU A 146 2.51 7.96 -19.55
N PHE A 147 3.61 8.60 -19.16
CA PHE A 147 3.68 9.64 -18.14
C PHE A 147 4.45 10.85 -18.70
N ASP A 148 4.42 12.00 -18.03
CA ASP A 148 5.04 13.25 -18.52
C ASP A 148 6.49 13.10 -18.98
N SER A 149 7.27 12.30 -18.25
CA SER A 149 8.72 12.12 -18.49
C SER A 149 9.10 10.68 -18.80
N PHE A 150 8.16 9.73 -18.79
CA PHE A 150 8.47 8.31 -18.89
C PHE A 150 7.47 7.54 -19.74
N HIS A 151 7.95 6.50 -20.43
CA HIS A 151 7.13 5.40 -20.92
C HIS A 151 7.45 4.14 -20.12
N VAL A 152 6.43 3.37 -19.79
CA VAL A 152 6.58 2.06 -19.12
C VAL A 152 5.99 1.02 -20.04
N VAL A 153 6.84 0.11 -20.52
CA VAL A 153 6.49 -0.91 -21.49
C VAL A 153 6.47 -2.27 -20.82
N LEU A 154 5.38 -3.01 -20.98
CA LEU A 154 5.25 -4.41 -20.56
C LEU A 154 6.01 -5.29 -21.55
N LYS A 155 6.99 -6.04 -21.06
CA LYS A 155 7.73 -7.03 -21.87
C LYS A 155 7.22 -8.44 -21.66
N ASN A 156 6.80 -8.76 -20.43
CA ASN A 156 6.29 -10.07 -20.05
C ASN A 156 5.37 -9.93 -18.83
N GLU A 157 4.34 -10.77 -18.75
CA GLU A 157 3.45 -10.90 -17.60
C GLU A 157 3.28 -12.39 -17.28
N GLN A 158 3.41 -12.74 -16.01
CA GLN A 158 3.16 -14.08 -15.49
C GLN A 158 2.10 -13.98 -14.41
N ASP A 159 0.93 -14.56 -14.69
CA ASP A 159 -0.17 -14.63 -13.76
C ASP A 159 -0.08 -15.90 -12.92
N PHE A 160 -0.15 -15.72 -11.60
CA PHE A 160 -0.34 -16.77 -10.61
C PHE A 160 -1.64 -16.48 -9.85
N ASP A 161 -2.16 -17.46 -9.10
CA ASP A 161 -3.42 -17.31 -8.37
C ASP A 161 -3.39 -16.13 -7.38
N ASP A 162 -2.25 -15.90 -6.72
CA ASP A 162 -2.13 -14.95 -5.62
C ASP A 162 -1.29 -13.70 -5.94
N TYR A 163 -0.58 -13.71 -7.06
CA TYR A 163 0.30 -12.63 -7.46
C TYR A 163 0.54 -12.60 -8.95
N VAL A 164 0.91 -11.44 -9.46
CA VAL A 164 1.31 -11.22 -10.86
C VAL A 164 2.75 -10.74 -10.88
N ILE A 165 3.55 -11.25 -11.82
CA ILE A 165 4.92 -10.78 -12.06
C ILE A 165 4.97 -10.14 -13.43
N ARG A 166 5.50 -8.91 -13.51
CA ARG A 166 5.73 -8.21 -14.77
C ARG A 166 7.19 -7.90 -14.95
N ASP A 167 7.69 -8.14 -16.16
CA ASP A 167 8.95 -7.58 -16.61
C ASP A 167 8.64 -6.29 -17.39
N LEU A 168 9.11 -5.17 -16.85
CA LEU A 168 8.85 -3.84 -17.37
C LEU A 168 10.14 -3.24 -17.93
N GLU A 169 9.99 -2.41 -18.96
CA GLU A 169 11.04 -1.53 -19.45
C GLU A 169 10.61 -0.08 -19.23
N LEU A 170 11.41 0.64 -18.44
CA LEU A 170 11.23 2.05 -18.15
C LEU A 170 12.10 2.86 -19.11
N LEU A 171 11.48 3.70 -19.92
CA LEU A 171 12.15 4.60 -20.87
C LEU A 171 11.96 6.04 -20.42
N GLN A 172 13.04 6.80 -20.30
CA GLN A 172 12.97 8.23 -20.06
C GLN A 172 12.68 8.95 -21.38
N LYS A 173 11.67 9.83 -21.40
CA LYS A 173 11.40 10.73 -22.53
C LYS A 173 12.55 11.75 -22.60
N THR A 174 13.43 11.62 -23.57
CA THR A 174 14.52 12.60 -23.78
C THR A 174 13.92 13.96 -24.14
N ARG A 175 13.99 14.93 -23.22
CA ARG A 175 13.70 16.32 -23.52
C ARG A 175 15.00 16.96 -24.00
N ASN A 176 15.27 16.90 -25.30
CA ASN A 176 16.38 17.60 -25.94
C ASN A 176 17.77 17.37 -25.31
N VAL A 177 18.40 16.23 -25.62
CA VAL A 177 19.87 16.20 -25.59
C VAL A 177 20.32 17.05 -26.76
N SER A 178 20.90 18.21 -26.45
CA SER A 178 21.61 19.06 -27.40
C SER A 178 22.53 18.20 -28.25
N LEU A 179 22.42 18.40 -29.56
CA LEU A 179 23.36 17.94 -30.57
C LEU A 179 24.77 18.35 -30.11
N GLU A 180 25.54 17.41 -29.60
CA GLU A 180 27.01 17.37 -29.54
C GLU A 180 27.44 16.27 -28.57
N LYS A 181 27.35 15.02 -29.04
CA LYS A 181 28.33 13.96 -28.77
C LYS A 181 27.96 12.75 -29.63
N ASP A 182 28.84 12.46 -30.57
CA ASP A 182 28.77 11.30 -31.46
C ASP A 182 28.73 9.99 -30.66
N GLY A 183 27.51 9.48 -30.52
CA GLY A 183 27.18 8.15 -30.06
C GLY A 183 25.71 7.91 -30.42
N PRO A 184 25.29 6.68 -30.72
CA PRO A 184 23.88 6.42 -31.00
C PRO A 184 23.08 6.87 -29.77
N ASN A 185 22.23 7.87 -29.98
CA ASN A 185 21.32 8.46 -28.99
C ASN A 185 20.18 7.45 -28.68
N GLU A 186 20.55 6.23 -28.28
CA GLU A 186 19.58 5.25 -27.83
C GLU A 186 18.92 5.80 -26.55
N PRO A 187 17.58 5.80 -26.46
CA PRO A 187 16.90 6.23 -25.25
C PRO A 187 17.42 5.38 -24.09
N LEU A 188 17.85 6.02 -23.01
CA LEU A 188 18.26 5.27 -21.82
C LEU A 188 17.06 4.44 -21.36
N THR A 189 17.21 3.12 -21.36
CA THR A 189 16.18 2.18 -20.92
C THR A 189 16.64 1.44 -19.68
N ARG A 190 15.69 1.05 -18.83
CA ARG A 190 15.97 0.28 -17.62
C ARG A 190 14.96 -0.83 -17.43
N LYS A 191 15.46 -2.02 -17.11
CA LYS A 191 14.63 -3.17 -16.78
C LYS A 191 14.17 -3.07 -15.33
N VAL A 192 12.87 -3.22 -15.11
CA VAL A 192 12.26 -3.20 -13.78
C VAL A 192 11.37 -4.42 -13.64
N LYS A 193 11.63 -5.25 -12.63
CA LYS A 193 10.75 -6.36 -12.28
C LYS A 193 9.69 -5.87 -11.29
N HIS A 194 8.43 -6.15 -11.58
CA HIS A 194 7.29 -5.74 -10.76
C HIS A 194 6.56 -6.96 -10.22
N PHE A 195 6.52 -7.11 -8.90
CA PHE A 195 5.78 -8.14 -8.22
C PHE A 195 4.53 -7.54 -7.59
N HIS A 196 3.37 -8.08 -7.94
CA HIS A 196 2.09 -7.59 -7.47
C HIS A 196 1.36 -8.69 -6.71
N PHE A 197 1.39 -8.63 -5.38
CA PHE A 197 0.63 -9.53 -4.52
C PHE A 197 -0.83 -9.09 -4.45
N ILE A 198 -1.74 -9.88 -5.02
CA ILE A 198 -3.16 -9.55 -5.18
C ILE A 198 -4.06 -10.22 -4.14
N SER A 199 -3.59 -11.25 -3.45
CA SER A 199 -4.38 -11.99 -2.45
C SER A 199 -4.36 -11.42 -1.03
N TRP A 200 -3.74 -10.25 -0.81
CA TRP A 200 -3.84 -9.60 0.50
C TRP A 200 -5.25 -9.01 0.68
N PRO A 201 -6.02 -9.42 1.70
CA PRO A 201 -7.37 -8.93 1.89
C PRO A 201 -7.43 -7.47 2.34
N ASP A 202 -8.55 -6.83 2.02
CA ASP A 202 -8.83 -5.42 2.35
C ASP A 202 -8.86 -5.17 3.87
N PHE A 203 -9.26 -6.18 4.67
CA PHE A 203 -9.26 -6.15 6.12
C PHE A 203 -8.43 -7.31 6.65
N GLY A 204 -7.58 -7.02 7.64
CA GLY A 204 -6.74 -8.02 8.28
C GLY A 204 -5.52 -8.43 7.44
N VAL A 205 -5.30 -9.73 7.39
CA VAL A 205 -4.08 -10.37 6.89
C VAL A 205 -4.45 -11.59 6.04
N PRO A 206 -3.56 -12.08 5.15
CA PRO A 206 -3.81 -13.31 4.42
C PRO A 206 -4.17 -14.46 5.36
N HIS A 207 -5.16 -15.28 4.98
CA HIS A 207 -5.62 -16.42 5.78
C HIS A 207 -4.55 -17.50 5.98
N SER A 208 -3.59 -17.57 5.06
CA SER A 208 -2.48 -18.53 5.10
C SER A 208 -1.15 -17.81 4.91
N THR A 209 -0.19 -18.12 5.77
CA THR A 209 1.21 -17.70 5.63
C THR A 209 1.89 -18.39 4.46
N ALA A 210 1.44 -19.59 4.06
CA ALA A 210 2.09 -20.37 3.00
C ALA A 210 2.13 -19.61 1.66
N VAL A 211 1.02 -18.98 1.28
CA VAL A 211 0.92 -18.16 0.07
C VAL A 211 1.90 -16.98 0.11
N PHE A 212 1.95 -16.27 1.24
CA PHE A 212 2.83 -15.12 1.40
C PHE A 212 4.31 -15.53 1.45
N ILE A 213 4.63 -16.67 2.08
CA ILE A 213 5.97 -17.26 2.08
C ILE A 213 6.37 -17.65 0.65
N GLY A 214 5.49 -18.29 -0.12
CA GLY A 214 5.75 -18.65 -1.51
C GLY A 214 6.03 -17.42 -2.39
N PHE A 215 5.24 -16.35 -2.22
CA PHE A 215 5.50 -15.06 -2.85
C PHE A 215 6.86 -14.49 -2.44
N LEU A 216 7.16 -14.46 -1.13
CA LEU A 216 8.43 -13.97 -0.61
C LEU A 216 9.63 -14.75 -1.15
N GLN A 217 9.52 -16.09 -1.23
CA GLN A 217 10.54 -16.94 -1.85
C GLN A 217 10.72 -16.63 -3.32
N LYS A 218 9.64 -16.42 -4.07
CA LYS A 218 9.70 -16.05 -5.49
C LYS A 218 10.41 -14.71 -5.70
N VAL A 219 10.15 -13.73 -4.83
CA VAL A 219 10.87 -12.44 -4.84
C VAL A 219 12.35 -12.65 -4.51
N ARG A 220 12.67 -13.36 -3.42
CA ARG A 220 14.04 -13.62 -2.96
C ARG A 220 14.87 -14.40 -3.99
N GLY A 221 14.24 -15.35 -4.69
CA GLY A 221 14.87 -16.14 -5.76
C GLY A 221 15.33 -15.32 -6.96
N THR A 222 14.94 -14.05 -7.08
CA THR A 222 15.48 -13.14 -8.11
C THR A 222 16.89 -12.64 -7.80
N GLY A 223 17.34 -12.72 -6.54
CA GLY A 223 18.59 -12.13 -6.06
C GLY A 223 18.57 -10.59 -5.94
N LEU A 224 17.55 -9.90 -6.48
CA LEU A 224 17.51 -8.44 -6.55
C LEU A 224 17.36 -7.75 -5.18
N LEU A 225 16.77 -8.43 -4.19
CA LEU A 225 16.65 -7.91 -2.82
C LEU A 225 18.00 -7.70 -2.12
N SER A 226 19.03 -8.46 -2.53
CA SER A 226 20.39 -8.33 -2.01
C SER A 226 21.24 -7.33 -2.82
N GLY A 227 20.65 -6.68 -3.84
CA GLY A 227 21.31 -5.68 -4.66
C GLY A 227 21.67 -4.41 -3.89
N LYS A 228 22.50 -3.56 -4.50
CA LYS A 228 22.89 -2.26 -3.93
C LYS A 228 21.76 -1.25 -4.07
N GLU A 229 21.05 -1.32 -5.20
CA GLU A 229 19.94 -0.46 -5.55
C GLU A 229 18.73 -0.75 -4.66
N PRO A 230 18.00 0.28 -4.19
CA PRO A 230 16.88 0.07 -3.30
C PRO A 230 15.71 -0.61 -4.02
N THR A 231 15.12 -1.61 -3.37
CA THR A 231 13.85 -2.21 -3.79
C THR A 231 12.69 -1.31 -3.37
N VAL A 232 11.84 -0.92 -4.31
CA VAL A 232 10.64 -0.12 -4.00
C VAL A 232 9.54 -1.05 -3.49
N VAL A 233 9.07 -0.82 -2.28
CA VAL A 233 7.98 -1.58 -1.66
C VAL A 233 6.84 -0.62 -1.33
N HIS A 234 5.65 -0.92 -1.83
CA HIS A 234 4.47 -0.10 -1.55
C HIS A 234 3.22 -0.95 -1.33
N CYS A 235 2.26 -0.33 -0.67
CA CYS A 235 0.88 -0.80 -0.61
C CYS A 235 -0.02 0.40 -0.92
N SER A 236 -1.08 0.62 -0.15
CA SER A 236 -1.86 1.86 -0.27
C SER A 236 -1.18 3.02 0.46
N ALA A 237 -0.98 2.92 1.79
CA ALA A 237 -0.31 3.95 2.59
C ALA A 237 1.21 3.81 2.62
N GLY A 238 1.73 2.62 2.26
CA GLY A 238 3.16 2.32 2.31
C GLY A 238 3.73 2.05 3.70
N ILE A 239 2.89 1.58 4.65
CA ILE A 239 3.30 1.35 6.05
C ILE A 239 2.82 0.02 6.63
N GLY A 240 1.56 -0.39 6.41
CA GLY A 240 1.02 -1.63 6.97
C GLY A 240 1.60 -2.89 6.31
N ARG A 241 1.02 -3.30 5.17
CA ARG A 241 1.46 -4.47 4.39
C ARG A 241 2.94 -4.37 3.97
N SER A 242 3.38 -3.18 3.57
CA SER A 242 4.79 -2.90 3.24
C SER A 242 5.70 -3.14 4.43
N GLY A 243 5.31 -2.70 5.63
CA GLY A 243 6.04 -2.95 6.87
C GLY A 243 6.14 -4.45 7.18
N THR A 244 5.03 -5.18 7.06
CA THR A 244 5.03 -6.64 7.24
C THR A 244 5.99 -7.34 6.27
N PHE A 245 5.98 -6.96 4.99
CA PHE A 245 6.90 -7.55 4.01
C PHE A 245 8.37 -7.29 4.36
N VAL A 246 8.75 -6.02 4.59
CA VAL A 246 10.17 -5.69 4.81
C VAL A 246 10.70 -6.25 6.14
N VAL A 247 9.87 -6.31 7.18
CA VAL A 247 10.26 -6.91 8.46
C VAL A 247 10.46 -8.41 8.30
N ALA A 248 9.50 -9.12 7.67
CA ALA A 248 9.62 -10.56 7.43
C ALA A 248 10.86 -10.89 6.58
N ASP A 249 11.07 -10.18 5.47
CA ASP A 249 12.22 -10.39 4.59
C ASP A 249 13.55 -10.11 5.30
N SER A 250 13.63 -8.99 6.03
CA SER A 250 14.84 -8.59 6.74
C SER A 250 15.19 -9.58 7.85
N VAL A 251 14.22 -10.06 8.64
CA VAL A 251 14.49 -11.04 9.69
C VAL A 251 14.99 -12.36 9.10
N LEU A 252 14.34 -12.87 8.05
CA LEU A 252 14.79 -14.10 7.39
C LEU A 252 16.20 -13.94 6.80
N SER A 253 16.50 -12.78 6.21
CA SER A 253 17.86 -12.48 5.73
C SER A 253 18.87 -12.41 6.89
N MET A 254 18.52 -11.79 8.03
CA MET A 254 19.40 -11.73 9.20
C MET A 254 19.72 -13.12 9.76
N VAL A 255 18.75 -14.05 9.73
CA VAL A 255 19.00 -15.45 10.09
C VAL A 255 19.99 -16.09 9.11
N GLU A 256 19.83 -15.89 7.79
CA GLU A 256 20.79 -16.38 6.78
C GLU A 256 22.19 -15.76 6.94
N GLN A 257 22.28 -14.50 7.40
CA GLN A 257 23.55 -13.84 7.73
C GLN A 257 24.14 -14.28 9.07
N ASN A 258 23.58 -15.31 9.73
CA ASN A 258 24.03 -15.83 11.02
C ASN A 258 24.04 -14.78 12.16
N VAL A 259 23.13 -13.80 12.11
CA VAL A 259 22.95 -12.85 13.22
C VAL A 259 22.51 -13.62 14.47
N LYS A 260 23.28 -13.54 15.56
CA LYS A 260 23.09 -14.38 16.74
C LYS A 260 21.81 -14.10 17.54
N LYS A 261 21.39 -12.83 17.60
CA LYS A 261 20.22 -12.37 18.35
C LYS A 261 19.45 -11.37 17.52
N ILE A 262 18.14 -11.59 17.38
CA ILE A 262 17.24 -10.72 16.61
C ILE A 262 16.12 -10.29 17.55
N ASP A 263 15.93 -8.98 17.69
CA ASP A 263 14.81 -8.37 18.39
C ASP A 263 13.90 -7.71 17.35
N ILE A 264 12.81 -8.39 16.99
CA ILE A 264 11.88 -7.90 15.96
C ILE A 264 11.16 -6.64 16.45
N THR A 265 10.81 -6.55 17.73
CA THR A 265 10.14 -5.39 18.32
C THR A 265 11.02 -4.14 18.18
N ASN A 266 12.28 -4.23 18.61
CA ASN A 266 13.23 -3.14 18.46
C ASN A 266 13.54 -2.86 16.98
N LEU A 267 13.63 -3.89 16.14
CA LEU A 267 13.81 -3.71 14.68
C LEU A 267 12.67 -2.87 14.09
N VAL A 268 11.40 -3.14 14.42
CA VAL A 268 10.25 -2.35 13.95
C VAL A 268 10.34 -0.91 14.44
N VAL A 269 10.69 -0.68 15.71
CA VAL A 269 10.89 0.66 16.28
C VAL A 269 12.00 1.42 15.53
N GLU A 270 13.13 0.77 15.25
CA GLU A 270 14.23 1.33 14.46
C GLU A 270 13.82 1.65 13.02
N MET A 271 13.13 0.73 12.33
CA MET A 271 12.63 0.96 10.98
C MET A 271 11.64 2.14 10.94
N ARG A 272 10.86 2.34 12.00
CA ARG A 272 9.94 3.48 12.14
C ARG A 272 10.63 4.84 12.26
N ARG A 273 11.96 4.90 12.45
CA ARG A 273 12.75 6.16 12.30
C ARG A 273 12.75 6.66 10.87
N SER A 274 12.81 5.74 9.91
CA SER A 274 12.79 6.08 8.49
C SER A 274 11.39 6.43 8.03
N ARG A 275 10.39 5.60 8.38
CA ARG A 275 9.01 5.81 7.97
C ARG A 275 8.04 5.42 9.08
N MET A 276 7.17 6.35 9.45
CA MET A 276 6.19 6.15 10.52
C MET A 276 5.29 4.93 10.31
N GLY A 277 4.78 4.38 11.42
CA GLY A 277 3.63 3.47 11.41
C GLY A 277 3.83 2.14 10.68
N LEU A 278 5.07 1.70 10.44
CA LEU A 278 5.33 0.38 9.87
C LEU A 278 4.70 -0.72 10.72
N ILE A 279 3.98 -1.65 10.08
CA ILE A 279 3.04 -2.57 10.73
C ILE A 279 1.98 -1.76 11.49
N GLN A 280 0.78 -1.64 10.92
CA GLN A 280 -0.24 -0.67 11.35
C GLN A 280 -1.26 -1.27 12.34
N THR A 281 -1.25 -2.58 12.53
CA THR A 281 -2.23 -3.27 13.38
C THR A 281 -1.59 -4.45 14.12
N PRO A 282 -2.12 -4.84 15.31
CA PRO A 282 -1.71 -6.05 15.99
C PRO A 282 -1.82 -7.31 15.13
N GLN A 283 -2.85 -7.41 14.29
CA GLN A 283 -3.04 -8.55 13.37
C GLN A 283 -1.91 -8.63 12.33
N GLN A 284 -1.47 -7.49 11.80
CA GLN A 284 -0.30 -7.44 10.89
C GLN A 284 1.00 -7.82 11.62
N LEU A 285 1.13 -7.46 12.90
CA LEU A 285 2.29 -7.84 13.71
C LEU A 285 2.31 -9.36 13.93
N GLN A 286 1.20 -9.92 14.40
CA GLN A 286 1.03 -11.37 14.58
C GLN A 286 1.30 -12.12 13.27
N PHE A 287 0.71 -11.68 12.16
CA PHE A 287 0.94 -12.31 10.85
C PHE A 287 2.40 -12.22 10.39
N CYS A 288 3.08 -11.09 10.64
CA CYS A 288 4.50 -10.92 10.34
C CYS A 288 5.35 -11.95 11.10
N TRP A 289 5.13 -12.07 12.40
CA TRP A 289 5.81 -13.03 13.26
C TRP A 289 5.49 -14.47 12.88
N LYS A 290 4.22 -14.79 12.64
CA LYS A 290 3.77 -16.10 12.19
C LYS A 290 4.42 -16.49 10.87
N THR A 291 4.49 -15.56 9.91
CA THR A 291 5.17 -15.76 8.62
C THR A 291 6.64 -16.13 8.83
N ILE A 292 7.35 -15.40 9.69
CA ILE A 292 8.76 -15.68 10.01
C ILE A 292 8.88 -17.07 10.65
N ALA A 293 8.09 -17.37 11.67
CA ALA A 293 8.12 -18.64 12.38
C ALA A 293 7.85 -19.82 11.44
N ASP A 294 6.82 -19.72 10.59
CA ASP A 294 6.48 -20.78 9.63
C ASP A 294 7.56 -20.94 8.55
N ALA A 295 8.13 -19.85 8.05
CA ALA A 295 9.23 -19.91 7.09
C ALA A 295 10.50 -20.56 7.69
N LEU A 296 10.79 -20.30 8.97
CA LEU A 296 11.89 -20.96 9.69
C LEU A 296 11.62 -22.45 9.86
N ARG A 297 10.41 -22.85 10.27
CA ARG A 297 10.01 -24.27 10.40
C ARG A 297 10.08 -25.02 9.07
N GLN A 298 9.73 -24.37 7.96
CA GLN A 298 9.80 -24.95 6.61
C GLN A 298 11.23 -25.03 6.05
N GLY A 299 12.23 -24.48 6.74
CA GLY A 299 13.62 -24.44 6.24
C GLY A 299 13.81 -23.51 5.04
N VAL A 300 12.99 -22.47 4.90
CA VAL A 300 13.12 -21.48 3.81
C VAL A 300 14.50 -20.79 3.81
N VAL A 301 15.11 -20.69 4.99
CA VAL A 301 16.43 -20.09 5.23
C VAL A 301 17.58 -21.05 4.85
N THR A 302 17.39 -22.37 4.86
CA THR A 302 18.49 -23.34 4.71
C THR A 302 18.76 -23.77 3.27
N LYS A 303 17.82 -23.54 2.34
CA LYS A 303 17.96 -24.01 0.94
C LYS A 303 18.81 -23.12 0.02
N ASN A 304 19.11 -21.89 0.41
CA ASN A 304 19.94 -20.97 -0.40
C ASN A 304 21.44 -21.05 -0.12
N MET A 305 21.89 -21.99 0.73
CA MET A 305 23.32 -22.15 1.06
C MET A 305 24.13 -22.92 0.01
N LYS A 306 23.53 -23.35 -1.10
CA LYS A 306 24.24 -23.89 -2.27
C LYS A 306 23.62 -23.38 -3.57
N CYS A 307 24.02 -22.18 -4.00
CA CYS A 307 24.08 -21.91 -5.43
C CYS A 307 25.48 -22.30 -5.90
N ASP A 308 25.71 -23.60 -6.09
CA ASP A 308 26.69 -24.05 -7.06
C ASP A 308 26.02 -23.93 -8.44
N GLU A 309 26.74 -23.30 -9.35
CA GLU A 309 26.35 -23.16 -10.74
C GLU A 309 26.05 -24.54 -11.36
N LYS A 310 25.01 -24.56 -12.21
CA LYS A 310 24.42 -25.70 -12.94
C LYS A 310 23.28 -26.39 -12.18
N PHE A 311 22.05 -25.99 -12.45
CA PHE A 311 21.00 -26.99 -12.73
C PHE A 311 19.96 -26.42 -13.69
N ASN A 312 19.94 -27.04 -14.87
CA ASN A 312 18.99 -26.85 -15.94
C ASN A 312 17.62 -27.42 -15.55
N ASP A 313 16.58 -26.69 -15.94
CA ASP A 313 15.28 -27.13 -16.41
C ASP A 313 14.90 -28.62 -16.21
N LYS A 314 14.16 -28.90 -15.12
CA LYS A 314 13.16 -29.97 -14.94
C LYS A 314 12.92 -30.16 -13.45
N PHE A 315 11.86 -29.60 -12.89
CA PHE A 315 11.12 -30.18 -11.75
C PHE A 315 9.85 -29.34 -11.52
N GLY A 316 8.69 -29.93 -11.81
CA GLY A 316 7.40 -29.26 -11.76
C GLY A 316 6.24 -30.01 -12.42
N ARG A 317 6.41 -31.31 -12.66
CA ARG A 317 5.32 -32.29 -12.74
C ARG A 317 5.67 -33.35 -11.70
N ASP A 318 4.66 -33.90 -11.05
CA ASP A 318 4.77 -34.87 -9.94
C ASP A 318 4.81 -34.23 -8.55
N LEU A 319 3.74 -33.51 -8.21
CA LEU A 319 3.27 -33.36 -6.81
C LEU A 319 1.78 -32.95 -6.79
N LEU A 320 0.94 -33.62 -7.59
CA LEU A 320 -0.53 -33.58 -7.47
C LEU A 320 -1.09 -34.96 -7.85
N ALA A 321 -1.03 -35.90 -6.90
CA ALA A 321 -1.85 -37.09 -6.93
C ALA A 321 -2.26 -37.42 -5.49
N ILE A 322 -3.49 -37.06 -5.12
CA ILE A 322 -4.18 -37.65 -3.98
C ILE A 322 -5.50 -38.24 -4.53
N PRO A 323 -5.87 -39.49 -4.19
CA PRO A 323 -7.00 -40.18 -4.78
C PRO A 323 -8.34 -39.66 -4.24
N ASN A 324 -9.33 -39.58 -5.13
CA ASN A 324 -10.74 -39.39 -4.81
C ASN A 324 -11.27 -40.51 -3.92
N ASN A 325 -11.96 -40.16 -2.83
CA ASN A 325 -13.01 -40.99 -2.26
C ASN A 325 -14.20 -40.11 -1.82
N HIS A 326 -15.35 -40.39 -2.44
CA HIS A 326 -16.67 -39.87 -2.12
C HIS A 326 -17.15 -40.38 -0.76
N ILE A 327 -17.75 -39.50 0.08
CA ILE A 327 -18.85 -39.85 0.99
C ILE A 327 -19.83 -38.66 1.05
N ASN A 328 -21.12 -38.96 0.84
CA ASN A 328 -22.29 -38.08 0.95
C ASN A 328 -22.61 -37.75 2.42
N GLY A 329 -23.21 -36.58 2.69
CA GLY A 329 -23.85 -36.32 3.99
C GLY A 329 -24.29 -34.87 4.24
N GLU A 330 -25.54 -34.60 3.92
CA GLU A 330 -26.53 -33.71 4.56
C GLU A 330 -26.17 -32.32 5.11
N LEU A 331 -26.98 -31.37 4.63
CA LEU A 331 -27.20 -30.01 5.13
C LEU A 331 -27.70 -30.00 6.58
N ASN A 332 -27.08 -29.18 7.43
CA ASN A 332 -27.72 -28.65 8.62
C ASN A 332 -27.39 -27.16 8.79
N GLU A 333 -28.45 -26.35 8.82
CA GLU A 333 -28.47 -24.97 9.30
C GLU A 333 -28.08 -24.91 10.77
N VAL A 334 -27.14 -24.01 11.14
CA VAL A 334 -27.03 -23.54 12.53
C VAL A 334 -26.65 -22.04 12.60
N SER A 335 -27.65 -21.29 13.09
CA SER A 335 -27.66 -20.09 13.93
C SER A 335 -26.74 -18.88 13.65
N HIS A 336 -27.41 -17.77 13.39
CA HIS A 336 -27.00 -16.42 13.77
C HIS A 336 -26.50 -16.34 15.24
N LEU A 337 -25.25 -15.91 15.44
CA LEU A 337 -24.81 -15.33 16.72
C LEU A 337 -23.90 -14.10 16.50
N GLU A 338 -24.45 -12.97 16.93
CA GLU A 338 -23.88 -11.81 17.62
C GLU A 338 -22.62 -11.10 17.08
N ARG A 339 -22.86 -9.85 16.66
CA ARG A 339 -21.87 -8.80 16.43
C ARG A 339 -21.14 -8.48 17.74
N SER A 340 -19.84 -8.76 17.82
CA SER A 340 -18.98 -8.23 18.87
C SER A 340 -18.64 -6.74 18.60
N GLN A 341 -18.78 -5.92 19.64
CA GLN A 341 -18.67 -4.46 19.65
C GLN A 341 -17.23 -3.91 19.60
N ALA A 342 -16.29 -4.63 18.98
CA ALA A 342 -14.87 -4.23 19.00
C ALA A 342 -14.45 -3.23 17.88
N ASN A 343 -15.35 -2.90 16.95
CA ASN A 343 -15.02 -2.14 15.73
C ASN A 343 -15.56 -0.69 15.69
N GLN A 344 -15.83 -0.07 16.84
CA GLN A 344 -16.29 1.34 16.91
C GLN A 344 -15.30 2.32 17.57
N MET A 345 -14.08 1.92 17.95
CA MET A 345 -13.14 2.80 18.66
C MET A 345 -11.95 3.36 17.86
N THR A 346 -11.89 3.18 16.54
CA THR A 346 -10.72 3.62 15.75
C THR A 346 -10.87 4.95 15.00
N THR A 347 -11.91 5.74 15.25
CA THR A 347 -12.04 7.09 14.66
C THR A 347 -11.75 8.24 15.62
N ASP A 348 -11.74 8.02 16.95
CA ASP A 348 -11.74 9.12 17.92
C ASP A 348 -10.46 9.28 18.75
N LEU A 349 -9.43 8.43 18.56
CA LEU A 349 -8.20 8.47 19.37
C LEU A 349 -7.01 9.20 18.72
N HIS A 350 -7.15 9.72 17.49
CA HIS A 350 -6.07 10.47 16.82
C HIS A 350 -6.27 12.00 16.80
N SER A 351 -7.33 12.55 17.41
CA SER A 351 -7.56 14.01 17.46
C SER A 351 -7.22 14.70 18.79
N LYS A 352 -6.60 14.00 19.75
CA LYS A 352 -6.22 14.59 21.05
C LYS A 352 -4.71 14.58 21.28
N SER A 353 -3.99 15.40 20.53
CA SER A 353 -2.68 15.93 20.97
C SER A 353 -2.28 17.13 20.12
N CYS A 354 -2.95 18.27 20.32
CA CYS A 354 -2.40 19.60 20.07
C CYS A 354 -3.42 20.65 20.52
N SER A 355 -3.34 21.07 21.78
CA SER A 355 -3.92 22.34 22.20
C SER A 355 -3.27 22.78 23.50
N ASP A 356 -2.21 23.58 23.39
CA ASP A 356 -1.83 24.55 24.41
C ASP A 356 -1.24 25.76 23.69
N LEU A 357 -2.10 26.74 23.40
CA LEU A 357 -1.82 28.18 23.50
C LEU A 357 -3.11 28.97 23.18
N SER A 358 -3.84 29.39 24.21
CA SER A 358 -4.32 30.78 24.41
C SER A 358 -5.44 30.82 25.44
N THR A 359 -5.21 31.66 26.43
CA THR A 359 -6.07 32.05 27.52
C THR A 359 -7.25 32.92 27.06
N LEU A 360 -8.27 32.99 27.93
CA LEU A 360 -9.30 34.03 28.08
C LEU A 360 -10.66 33.84 27.35
N GLY A 361 -11.74 33.63 28.13
CA GLY A 361 -13.06 34.19 27.77
C GLY A 361 -14.31 33.36 28.06
N LYS A 362 -14.84 33.50 29.28
CA LYS A 362 -16.28 33.50 29.69
C LYS A 362 -17.19 32.28 29.43
N ARG A 363 -17.75 31.80 30.56
CA ARG A 363 -18.90 30.89 30.71
C ARG A 363 -20.12 31.34 29.90
N THR A 364 -20.73 30.43 29.15
CA THR A 364 -22.16 30.45 28.78
C THR A 364 -22.75 29.03 28.85
N SER A 365 -24.04 28.94 29.19
CA SER A 365 -24.75 27.78 29.75
C SER A 365 -25.11 26.66 28.74
N ALA A 366 -25.26 25.45 29.29
CA ALA A 366 -25.47 24.17 28.58
C ALA A 366 -26.77 24.10 27.74
N ASP A 367 -27.78 24.92 28.02
CA ASP A 367 -29.07 24.89 27.31
C ASP A 367 -28.98 25.44 25.87
N SER A 368 -27.97 26.25 25.57
CA SER A 368 -27.75 26.77 24.20
C SER A 368 -27.18 25.71 23.24
N TYR A 369 -26.58 24.65 23.78
CA TYR A 369 -25.85 23.65 23.00
C TYR A 369 -26.74 22.49 22.51
N GLU A 370 -27.83 22.18 23.21
CA GLU A 370 -28.77 21.13 22.80
C GLU A 370 -29.76 21.62 21.72
N ILE A 371 -30.20 22.88 21.78
CA ILE A 371 -31.10 23.49 20.79
C ILE A 371 -30.41 23.60 19.41
N ASP A 372 -29.09 23.84 19.36
CA ASP A 372 -28.30 23.92 18.13
C ASP A 372 -28.06 22.53 17.48
N LYS A 373 -27.96 21.44 18.27
CA LYS A 373 -27.85 20.08 17.72
C LYS A 373 -29.16 19.58 17.13
N GLY A 374 -30.30 19.86 17.78
CA GLY A 374 -31.63 19.50 17.29
C GLY A 374 -31.97 20.17 15.96
N THR A 375 -31.65 21.46 15.82
CA THR A 375 -31.87 22.22 14.58
C THR A 375 -30.91 21.82 13.46
N LYS A 376 -29.65 21.48 13.76
CA LYS A 376 -28.70 20.93 12.77
C LYS A 376 -29.11 19.54 12.27
N TYR A 377 -29.60 18.67 13.15
CA TYR A 377 -30.09 17.34 12.78
C TYR A 377 -31.35 17.42 11.91
N ALA A 378 -32.30 18.29 12.27
CA ALA A 378 -33.52 18.52 11.48
C ALA A 378 -33.20 19.10 10.08
N LYS A 379 -32.27 20.06 9.98
CA LYS A 379 -31.80 20.60 8.69
C LYS A 379 -31.10 19.54 7.83
N ARG A 380 -30.31 18.65 8.44
CA ARG A 380 -29.64 17.54 7.74
C ARG A 380 -30.65 16.50 7.24
N LYS A 381 -31.65 16.14 8.04
CA LYS A 381 -32.72 15.21 7.65
C LYS A 381 -33.56 15.76 6.49
N LYS A 382 -33.95 17.03 6.55
CA LYS A 382 -34.68 17.72 5.46
C LYS A 382 -33.88 17.74 4.14
N ARG A 383 -32.57 18.01 4.19
CA ARG A 383 -31.70 17.96 2.99
C ARG A 383 -31.59 16.56 2.40
N ILE A 384 -31.55 15.51 3.23
CA ILE A 384 -31.50 14.11 2.77
C ILE A 384 -32.82 13.72 2.10
N GLU A 385 -33.97 14.13 2.64
CA GLU A 385 -35.28 13.89 2.03
C GLU A 385 -35.46 14.65 0.71
N GLU A 386 -35.02 15.91 0.65
CA GLU A 386 -35.00 16.70 -0.60
C GLU A 386 -34.07 16.08 -1.66
N MET A 387 -32.91 15.54 -1.25
CA MET A 387 -32.01 14.80 -2.14
C MET A 387 -32.66 13.51 -2.66
N ARG A 388 -33.33 12.74 -1.80
CA ARG A 388 -34.04 11.51 -2.21
C ARG A 388 -35.16 11.83 -3.19
N ALA A 389 -35.93 12.89 -2.96
CA ALA A 389 -36.97 13.34 -3.88
C ALA A 389 -36.40 13.76 -5.26
N ARG A 390 -35.24 14.43 -5.28
CA ARG A 390 -34.54 14.79 -6.53
C ARG A 390 -34.00 13.57 -7.27
N LEU A 391 -33.47 12.58 -6.57
CA LEU A 391 -33.00 11.32 -7.16
C LEU A 391 -34.15 10.53 -7.77
N LEU A 392 -35.30 10.42 -7.10
CA LEU A 392 -36.51 9.80 -7.65
C LEU A 392 -37.04 10.53 -8.90
N LYS A 393 -36.93 11.86 -8.93
CA LYS A 393 -37.30 12.67 -10.10
C LYS A 393 -36.32 12.46 -11.28
N CYS A 394 -35.02 12.34 -11.00
CA CYS A 394 -34.00 11.98 -12.00
C CYS A 394 -34.16 10.54 -12.51
N GLU A 395 -34.54 9.60 -11.66
CA GLU A 395 -34.76 8.21 -12.04
C GLU A 395 -36.04 8.04 -12.89
N SER A 396 -37.07 8.81 -12.58
CA SER A 396 -38.28 8.93 -13.42
C SER A 396 -37.97 9.58 -14.78
N ALA A 397 -37.11 10.60 -14.81
CA ALA A 397 -36.64 11.22 -16.05
C ALA A 397 -35.74 10.28 -16.87
N ARG A 398 -34.89 9.48 -16.22
CA ARG A 398 -34.04 8.45 -16.83
C ARG A 398 -34.87 7.34 -17.46
N LYS A 399 -35.92 6.86 -16.78
CA LYS A 399 -36.87 5.89 -17.37
C LYS A 399 -37.61 6.48 -18.58
N LYS A 400 -38.03 7.74 -18.53
CA LYS A 400 -38.65 8.44 -19.69
C LYS A 400 -37.70 8.56 -20.88
N TRP A 401 -36.41 8.85 -20.63
CA TRP A 401 -35.38 8.93 -21.67
C TRP A 401 -35.01 7.57 -22.25
N TYR A 402 -34.99 6.51 -21.44
CA TYR A 402 -34.71 5.15 -21.90
C TYR A 402 -35.77 4.64 -22.88
N TYR A 403 -37.04 4.98 -22.65
CA TYR A 403 -38.14 4.70 -23.59
C TYR A 403 -38.08 5.53 -24.89
N MET A 404 -37.56 6.77 -24.83
CA MET A 404 -37.33 7.58 -26.05
C MET A 404 -36.11 7.11 -26.85
N ALA A 405 -35.05 6.64 -26.20
CA ALA A 405 -33.80 6.22 -26.84
C ALA A 405 -33.92 4.90 -27.62
N ILE A 406 -34.87 4.03 -27.27
CA ILE A 406 -35.18 2.81 -28.03
C ILE A 406 -35.89 3.14 -29.37
N SER A 407 -36.36 4.38 -29.57
CA SER A 407 -37.16 4.75 -30.74
C SER A 407 -36.41 5.45 -31.89
N ARG A 408 -35.14 5.84 -31.72
CA ARG A 408 -34.37 6.51 -32.80
C ARG A 408 -32.89 6.15 -32.79
N THR A 409 -32.46 5.45 -33.84
CA THR A 409 -31.07 5.15 -34.16
C THR A 409 -30.35 6.40 -34.70
N GLY A 410 -29.17 6.70 -34.14
CA GLY A 410 -28.17 7.57 -34.77
C GLY A 410 -27.84 8.86 -33.99
N VAL A 411 -26.56 8.96 -33.60
CA VAL A 411 -25.78 10.18 -33.29
C VAL A 411 -26.17 11.00 -32.03
N GLY A 412 -27.35 10.83 -31.42
CA GLY A 412 -27.74 11.59 -30.22
C GLY A 412 -27.04 11.21 -28.89
N CYS A 413 -26.47 10.00 -28.78
CA CYS A 413 -25.96 9.49 -27.50
C CYS A 413 -24.64 10.11 -27.03
N ALA A 414 -23.79 10.56 -27.95
CA ALA A 414 -22.48 11.12 -27.60
C ALA A 414 -22.60 12.51 -26.96
N CYS A 415 -23.46 13.39 -27.50
CA CYS A 415 -23.68 14.72 -26.94
C CYS A 415 -24.39 14.67 -25.57
N ALA A 416 -25.29 13.69 -25.36
CA ALA A 416 -25.97 13.50 -24.09
C ALA A 416 -25.03 13.00 -22.98
N ALA A 417 -24.09 12.09 -23.30
CA ALA A 417 -23.08 11.61 -22.34
C ALA A 417 -22.15 12.74 -21.89
N VAL A 418 -21.76 13.62 -22.81
CA VAL A 418 -20.94 14.80 -22.51
C VAL A 418 -21.69 15.81 -21.65
N ALA A 419 -22.97 16.09 -21.94
CA ALA A 419 -23.79 16.99 -21.13
C ALA A 419 -24.03 16.44 -19.70
N VAL A 420 -24.21 15.13 -19.55
CA VAL A 420 -24.34 14.47 -18.24
C VAL A 420 -23.03 14.53 -17.46
N ALA A 421 -21.88 14.33 -18.12
CA ALA A 421 -20.57 14.44 -17.49
C ALA A 421 -20.30 15.88 -17.00
N PHE A 422 -20.67 16.90 -17.79
CA PHE A 422 -20.56 18.31 -17.39
C PHE A 422 -21.50 18.66 -16.25
N ALA A 423 -22.73 18.15 -16.24
CA ALA A 423 -23.67 18.36 -15.15
C ALA A 423 -23.20 17.69 -13.84
N ILE A 424 -22.63 16.48 -13.91
CA ILE A 424 -22.04 15.79 -12.75
C ILE A 424 -20.81 16.55 -12.23
N TYR A 425 -19.96 17.05 -13.12
CA TYR A 425 -18.81 17.89 -12.77
C TYR A 425 -19.24 19.20 -12.08
N TYR A 426 -20.27 19.86 -12.60
CA TYR A 426 -20.78 21.11 -12.03
C TYR A 426 -21.47 20.91 -10.68
N ILE A 427 -22.20 19.80 -10.50
CA ILE A 427 -22.79 19.40 -9.21
C ILE A 427 -21.68 19.13 -8.18
N TYR A 428 -20.63 18.39 -8.55
CA TYR A 428 -19.51 18.08 -7.65
C TYR A 428 -18.81 19.35 -7.15
N ARG A 429 -18.67 20.37 -8.03
CA ARG A 429 -18.03 21.65 -7.70
C ARG A 429 -18.87 22.57 -6.80
N ILE A 430 -20.21 22.43 -6.82
CA ILE A 430 -21.12 23.22 -5.98
C ILE A 430 -21.36 22.56 -4.61
N THR A 431 -21.18 21.25 -4.50
CA THR A 431 -21.32 20.50 -3.24
C THR A 431 -20.01 20.34 -2.44
N SER A 432 -18.88 20.85 -2.95
CA SER A 432 -17.58 20.82 -2.29
C SER A 432 -17.34 22.08 -1.44
#